data_AF-A0A6B3I8E0-F1
#
_entry.id   AF-A0A6B3I8E0-F1
#
_cell.length_a   1.000
_cell.length_b   1.000
_cell.length_c   1.000
_cell.angle_alpha   90.00
_cell.angle_beta   90.00
_cell.angle_gamma   90.00
#
_symmetry.space_group_name_H-M   'P 1'
#
loop_
_entity.id
_entity.type
_entity.pdbx_description
1 polymer ?
#
loop_
_entity_poly.entity_id
_entity_poly.type
_entity_poly.pdbx_seq_one_letter_code
_entity_poly.pdbx_strand_id
1 'polypeptide(L)' 'RGGELDADYWWKNVRERVRFRAAVDRLAADGHHVFLEIGPHPVLGHAIRECLEATGAAGSTLPSIRRRENESERFALSLA' A
#
# COMPACT_ATOMS: atom_id res chain seq x y z
N ARG A 1 9.91 8.76 16.69
CA ARG A 1 8.85 9.73 17.05
C ARG A 1 8.70 10.64 15.84
N GLY A 2 7.53 10.71 15.20
CA GLY A 2 7.33 11.41 13.92
C GLY A 2 7.19 12.93 14.05
N GLY A 3 8.13 13.60 14.72
CA GLY A 3 8.09 15.05 14.94
C GLY A 3 8.18 15.88 13.64
N GLU A 4 8.72 15.28 12.58
CA GLU A 4 8.77 15.86 11.22
C GLU A 4 7.42 15.83 10.50
N LEU A 5 6.41 15.11 11.04
CA LEU A 5 5.05 15.03 10.49
C LEU A 5 4.16 16.14 11.08
N ASP A 6 4.62 17.38 10.94
CA ASP A 6 3.98 18.58 11.48
C ASP A 6 2.81 19.09 10.61
N ALA A 7 2.27 20.26 10.96
CA ALA A 7 1.17 20.86 10.21
C ALA A 7 1.53 21.15 8.74
N ASP A 8 2.77 21.57 8.48
CA ASP A 8 3.23 21.86 7.12
C ASP A 8 3.33 20.58 6.29
N TYR A 9 3.76 19.47 6.89
CA TYR A 9 3.75 18.15 6.24
C TYR A 9 2.32 17.75 5.83
N TRP A 10 1.36 17.83 6.75
CA TRP A 10 -0.04 17.46 6.46
C TRP A 10 -0.69 18.38 5.44
N TRP A 11 -0.36 19.68 5.46
CA TRP A 11 -0.78 20.62 4.42
C TRP A 11 -0.26 20.21 3.05
N LYS A 12 1.03 19.86 2.94
CA LYS A 12 1.62 19.36 1.69
C LYS A 12 1.01 18.03 1.26
N ASN A 13 0.71 17.12 2.18
CA ASN A 13 0.10 15.83 1.87
C ASN A 13 -1.23 15.97 1.13
N VAL A 14 -2.06 16.96 1.51
CA VAL A 14 -3.35 17.23 0.87
C VAL A 14 -3.18 18.07 -0.41
N ARG A 15 -2.16 18.93 -0.49
CA ARG A 15 -2.01 19.92 -1.57
C ARG A 15 -1.11 19.47 -2.72
N GLU A 16 -0.11 18.66 -2.45
CA GLU A 16 0.86 18.19 -3.44
C GLU A 16 0.47 16.84 -4.04
N ARG A 17 1.12 16.46 -5.14
CA ARG A 17 0.89 15.15 -5.77
C ARG A 17 1.39 14.02 -4.86
N VAL A 18 0.53 13.04 -4.61
CA VAL A 18 0.93 11.80 -3.95
C VAL A 18 1.86 11.00 -4.87
N ARG A 19 3.12 10.84 -4.48
CA ARG A 19 4.15 10.12 -5.25
C ARG A 19 4.10 8.60 -4.99
N PHE A 20 2.93 7.98 -5.17
CA PHE A 20 2.70 6.58 -4.81
C PHE A 20 3.67 5.59 -5.49
N ARG A 21 3.84 5.69 -6.81
CA ARG A 21 4.76 4.84 -7.57
C ARG A 21 6.19 4.90 -7.04
N ALA A 22 6.71 6.11 -6.82
CA ALA A 22 8.08 6.28 -6.31
C ALA A 22 8.27 5.62 -4.93
N ALA A 23 7.24 5.61 -4.09
CA ALA A 23 7.28 4.91 -2.81
C ALA A 23 7.28 3.39 -2.99
N VAL A 24 6.44 2.84 -3.87
CA VAL A 24 6.40 1.39 -4.15
C VAL A 24 7.71 0.92 -4.79
N ASP A 25 8.21 1.64 -5.80
CA ASP A 25 9.47 1.32 -6.47
C ASP A 25 10.64 1.32 -5.46
N ARG A 26 10.65 2.28 -4.53
CA ARG A 26 11.65 2.33 -3.46
C ARG A 26 11.53 1.13 -2.52
N LEU A 27 10.33 0.80 -2.06
CA LEU A 27 10.11 -0.35 -1.18
C LEU A 27 10.54 -1.67 -1.86
N ALA A 28 10.26 -1.83 -3.14
CA ALA A 28 10.68 -3.00 -3.91
C ALA A 28 12.22 -3.07 -4.02
N ALA A 29 12.88 -1.94 -4.31
CA ALA A 29 14.34 -1.84 -4.35
C ALA A 29 14.99 -2.13 -2.98
N ASP A 30 14.31 -1.79 -1.88
CA ASP A 30 14.74 -2.09 -0.52
C ASP A 30 14.46 -3.56 -0.12
N GLY A 31 13.90 -4.38 -1.02
CA GLY A 31 13.67 -5.83 -0.82
C GLY A 31 12.31 -6.19 -0.19
N HIS A 32 11.34 -5.28 -0.21
CA HIS A 32 9.98 -5.57 0.25
C HIS A 32 9.13 -6.14 -0.89
N HIS A 33 8.56 -7.34 -0.67
CA HIS A 33 7.85 -8.09 -1.70
C HIS A 33 6.40 -8.45 -1.34
N VAL A 34 5.96 -8.15 -0.11
CA VAL A 34 4.58 -8.42 0.35
C VAL A 34 3.93 -7.10 0.78
N PHE A 35 2.84 -6.73 0.12
CA PHE A 35 2.14 -5.47 0.35
C PHE A 35 0.74 -5.77 0.90
N LEU A 36 0.49 -5.45 2.16
CA LEU A 36 -0.83 -5.54 2.79
C LEU A 36 -1.56 -4.18 2.65
N GLU A 37 -2.67 -4.16 1.92
CA GLU A 37 -3.52 -2.99 1.78
C GLU A 37 -4.52 -2.93 2.95
N ILE A 38 -4.36 -1.92 3.81
CA ILE A 38 -5.21 -1.71 4.97
C ILE A 38 -6.35 -0.75 4.61
N GLY A 39 -7.57 -1.28 4.49
CA GLY A 39 -8.75 -0.49 4.16
C GLY A 39 -10.00 -1.34 3.95
N PRO A 40 -11.19 -0.71 3.88
CA PRO A 40 -12.49 -1.40 3.81
C PRO A 40 -12.71 -2.19 2.50
N HIS A 41 -11.91 -1.91 1.47
CA HIS A 41 -11.94 -2.60 0.19
C HIS A 41 -10.62 -2.36 -0.55
N PRO A 42 -10.03 -3.37 -1.21
CA PRO A 42 -8.80 -3.17 -1.96
C PRO A 42 -9.02 -2.33 -3.22
N VAL A 43 -8.28 -1.24 -3.34
CA VAL A 43 -8.23 -0.34 -4.48
C VAL A 43 -6.79 -0.08 -4.97
N LEU A 44 -5.78 -0.31 -4.13
CA LEU A 44 -4.37 -0.03 -4.44
C LEU A 44 -3.65 -1.23 -5.06
N GLY A 45 -4.10 -2.46 -4.81
CA GLY A 45 -3.40 -3.67 -5.25
C GLY A 45 -3.06 -3.72 -6.74
N HIS A 46 -3.92 -3.19 -7.62
CA HIS A 46 -3.61 -3.12 -9.05
C HIS A 46 -2.45 -2.16 -9.35
N ALA A 47 -2.48 -0.95 -8.79
CA ALA A 47 -1.41 0.04 -9.00
C ALA A 47 -0.07 -0.43 -8.43
N ILE A 48 -0.07 -1.18 -7.32
CA ILE A 48 1.15 -1.78 -6.77
C ILE A 48 1.74 -2.78 -7.76
N ARG A 49 0.92 -3.69 -8.32
CA ARG A 49 1.39 -4.66 -9.32
C ARG A 49 1.99 -3.99 -10.55
N GLU A 50 1.35 -2.94 -11.07
CA GLU A 50 1.91 -2.16 -12.19
C GLU A 50 3.26 -1.48 -11.85
N CYS A 51 3.52 -1.18 -10.58
CA CYS A 51 4.82 -0.65 -10.16
C CYS A 51 5.89 -1.74 -10.13
N LEU A 52 5.56 -2.89 -9.55
CA LEU A 52 6.44 -4.06 -9.48
C LEU A 52 6.80 -4.60 -10.87
N GLU A 53 5.80 -4.73 -11.76
CA GLU A 53 6.01 -5.17 -13.14
C GLU A 53 6.95 -4.24 -13.91
N ALA A 54 6.79 -2.92 -13.76
CA ALA A 54 7.63 -1.93 -14.43
C ALA A 54 9.10 -1.96 -13.99
N THR A 55 9.39 -2.48 -12.79
CA THR A 55 10.75 -2.61 -12.25
C THR A 55 11.30 -4.02 -12.36
N GLY A 56 10.51 -4.98 -12.88
CA GLY A 56 10.87 -6.40 -12.93
C GLY A 56 10.90 -7.07 -11.55
N ALA A 57 10.35 -6.42 -10.52
CA ALA A 57 10.31 -6.95 -9.17
C ALA A 57 9.17 -7.97 -9.02
N ALA A 58 9.45 -9.08 -8.34
CA ALA A 58 8.39 -9.99 -7.89
C ALA A 58 7.77 -9.48 -6.59
N GLY A 59 6.45 -9.63 -6.44
CA GLY A 59 5.77 -9.33 -5.18
C GLY A 59 4.28 -9.67 -5.21
N SER A 60 3.67 -9.69 -4.03
CA SER A 60 2.27 -10.01 -3.80
C SER A 60 1.54 -8.85 -3.11
N THR A 61 0.23 -8.75 -3.39
CA THR A 61 -0.65 -7.75 -2.77
C THR A 61 -1.80 -8.47 -2.08
N LEU A 62 -2.04 -8.16 -0.82
CA LEU A 62 -3.08 -8.76 0.02
C LEU A 62 -4.03 -7.68 0.54
N PRO A 63 -5.36 -7.89 0.51
CA PRO A 63 -6.29 -6.99 1.18
C PRO A 63 -6.36 -7.29 2.69
N SER A 64 -6.57 -6.29 3.53
CA SER A 64 -6.92 -6.54 4.94
C SER A 64 -8.37 -7.03 5.07
N ILE A 65 -9.31 -6.30 4.46
CA ILE A 65 -10.75 -6.60 4.45
C ILE A 65 -11.37 -6.21 3.11
N ARG A 66 -12.62 -6.65 2.87
CA ARG A 66 -13.32 -6.39 1.61
C ARG A 66 -14.80 -6.14 1.85
N ARG A 67 -15.31 -5.06 1.26
CA ARG A 67 -16.74 -4.71 1.28
C ARG A 67 -17.62 -5.92 0.95
N ARG A 68 -18.66 -6.15 1.76
CA ARG A 68 -19.63 -7.27 1.67
C ARG A 68 -19.04 -8.65 1.93
N GLU A 69 -17.85 -8.73 2.51
CA GLU A 69 -17.28 -9.97 3.05
C GLU A 69 -17.19 -9.86 4.59
N ASN A 70 -17.14 -10.99 5.29
CA ASN A 70 -16.91 -11.00 6.74
C ASN A 70 -15.48 -10.53 7.04
N GLU A 71 -15.35 -9.49 7.87
CA GLU A 71 -14.04 -8.84 8.13
C GLU A 71 -13.03 -9.79 8.76
N SER A 72 -13.43 -10.54 9.79
CA SER A 72 -12.56 -11.47 10.51
C SER A 72 -12.12 -12.64 9.62
N GLU A 73 -13.04 -13.22 8.85
CA GLU A 73 -12.72 -14.30 7.92
C GLU A 73 -11.81 -13.81 6.79
N ARG A 74 -12.10 -12.63 6.22
CA ARG A 74 -11.29 -12.04 5.15
C ARG A 74 -9.88 -11.73 5.62
N PHE A 75 -9.74 -11.18 6.83
CA PHE A 75 -8.45 -10.88 7.43
C PHE A 75 -7.67 -12.16 7.74
N ALA A 76 -8.33 -13.18 8.32
CA ALA A 76 -7.71 -14.48 8.59
C ALA A 76 -7.16 -15.14 7.31
N LEU A 77 -7.89 -15.05 6.20
CA LEU A 77 -7.43 -15.55 4.90
C LEU A 77 -6.22 -14.78 4.34
N SER A 78 -5.98 -13.55 4.77
CA SER A 78 -4.79 -12.78 4.36
C SER A 78 -3.56 -13.07 5.22
N LEU A 79 -3.74 -13.78 6.34
CA LEU A 79 -2.67 -14.26 7.23
C LEU A 79 -2.27 -15.72 6.95
N ALA A 80 -3.13 -16.47 6.26
CA ALA A 80 -2.93 -17.88 5.89
C ALA A 80 -1.95 -18.03 4.73
#